data_AF-U2E7P5-F1
#
_entry.id   AF-U2E7P5-F1
#
_cell.length_a   1.000
_cell.length_b   1.000
_cell.length_c   1.000
_cell.angle_alpha   90.00
_cell.angle_beta   90.00
_cell.angle_gamma   90.00
#
_symmetry.space_group_name_H-M   'P 1'
#
loop_
_entity.id
_entity.type
_entity.pdbx_description
1 polymer ?
#
loop_
_entity_poly.entity_id
_entity_poly.type
_entity_poly.pdbx_seq_one_letter_code
_entity_poly.pdbx_strand_id
1 'polypeptide(L)'
;MGEQILIQLNKLRKRTYAILCAIYMFEFLFAFGVMLLMSRFEDGLYTMIILILSIPMFILTYQYINPVIMKTYRDAYKNEVIPYLMDESLESIKYNHEKGLNINEIVELDLFDTTVSYKTEDLLTGTLLGINFQCADLNVIGSGRNNQQFYGQWYVFDFNKQFKGITHIIEKNDMQLLTEERSSFHKPAGDYINDLKRIKLANQAFNKWFKVYTNHEHYAMYILTPHFLENVMKLESRHYGRLFISFYKNKVHIAVHNANDYMEPPLNEEITKKSFKQHADIKTIKSIIKELKLNVKLFFD
;
A
#
# COMPACT_ATOMS: atom_id res chain seq x y z
N MET A 1 -28.99 -1.77 -14.36
CA MET A 1 -28.57 -2.08 -12.98
C MET A 1 -27.28 -1.35 -12.61
N GLY A 2 -26.19 -1.56 -13.36
CA GLY A 2 -24.89 -0.92 -13.09
C GLY A 2 -24.83 0.62 -13.06
N GLU A 3 -25.45 1.30 -14.03
CA GLU A 3 -25.49 2.78 -14.01
C GLU A 3 -26.26 3.34 -12.81
N GLN A 4 -27.28 2.64 -12.32
CA GLN A 4 -28.03 3.06 -11.15
C GLN A 4 -27.19 2.98 -9.87
N ILE A 5 -26.31 1.96 -9.75
CA ILE A 5 -25.36 1.83 -8.64
C ILE A 5 -24.43 3.06 -8.62
N LEU A 6 -23.85 3.44 -9.77
CA LEU A 6 -22.98 4.62 -9.86
C LEU A 6 -23.72 5.92 -9.53
N ILE A 7 -24.97 6.07 -9.98
CA ILE A 7 -25.79 7.25 -9.67
C ILE A 7 -26.10 7.33 -8.17
N GLN A 8 -26.51 6.22 -7.55
CA GLN A 8 -26.80 6.17 -6.11
C GLN A 8 -25.55 6.46 -5.28
N LEU A 9 -24.42 5.87 -5.65
CA LEU A 9 -23.16 6.11 -4.98
C LEU A 9 -22.72 7.59 -5.09
N ASN A 10 -22.82 8.21 -6.27
CA ASN A 10 -22.47 9.62 -6.41
C ASN A 10 -23.41 10.56 -5.65
N LYS A 11 -24.68 10.18 -5.44
CA LYS A 11 -25.57 10.90 -4.51
C LYS A 11 -25.09 10.77 -3.07
N LEU A 12 -24.69 9.56 -2.65
CA LEU A 12 -24.13 9.31 -1.33
C LEU A 12 -22.83 10.10 -1.12
N ARG A 13 -21.91 10.09 -2.10
CA ARG A 13 -20.70 10.93 -2.13
C ARG A 13 -21.00 12.40 -1.88
N LYS A 14 -21.92 12.98 -2.64
CA LYS A 14 -22.31 14.40 -2.51
C LYS A 14 -22.89 14.70 -1.13
N ARG A 15 -23.71 13.80 -0.58
CA ARG A 15 -24.27 13.93 0.77
C ARG A 15 -23.16 13.89 1.82
N THR A 16 -22.28 12.91 1.76
CA THR A 16 -21.13 12.76 2.65
C THR A 16 -20.23 14.00 2.60
N TYR A 17 -19.88 14.47 1.40
CA TYR A 17 -19.11 15.69 1.20
C TYR A 17 -19.80 16.92 1.79
N ALA A 18 -21.11 17.10 1.53
CA ALA A 18 -21.86 18.23 2.07
C ALA A 18 -21.92 18.23 3.61
N ILE A 19 -22.07 17.06 4.25
CA ILE A 19 -22.06 16.94 5.71
C ILE A 19 -20.69 17.34 6.27
N LEU A 20 -19.60 16.84 5.68
CA LEU A 20 -18.24 17.20 6.10
C LEU A 20 -17.99 18.70 5.93
N CYS A 21 -18.37 19.28 4.79
CA CYS A 21 -18.28 20.72 4.57
C CYS A 21 -19.09 21.52 5.58
N ALA A 22 -20.31 21.08 5.93
CA ALA A 22 -21.13 21.76 6.93
C ALA A 22 -20.50 21.74 8.31
N ILE A 23 -19.88 20.61 8.72
CA ILE A 23 -19.16 20.50 9.99
C ILE A 23 -17.97 21.44 10.03
N TYR A 24 -17.10 21.39 9.01
CA TYR A 24 -15.92 22.26 8.97
C TYR A 24 -16.28 23.74 8.84
N MET A 25 -17.34 24.07 8.11
CA MET A 25 -17.86 25.43 8.03
C MET A 25 -18.40 25.89 9.39
N PHE A 26 -19.09 25.03 10.13
CA PHE A 26 -19.55 25.34 11.47
C PHE A 26 -18.39 25.58 12.44
N GLU A 27 -17.38 24.71 12.47
CA GLU A 27 -16.18 24.88 13.30
C GLU A 27 -15.46 26.19 12.97
N PHE A 28 -15.31 26.50 11.69
CA PHE A 28 -14.71 27.74 11.22
C PHE A 28 -15.51 28.97 11.66
N LEU A 29 -16.83 28.98 11.42
CA LEU A 29 -17.71 30.10 11.81
C LEU A 29 -17.76 30.28 13.32
N PHE A 30 -17.74 29.18 14.08
CA PHE A 30 -17.67 29.23 15.54
C PHE A 30 -16.37 29.87 16.02
N ALA A 31 -15.21 29.38 15.56
CA ALA A 31 -13.92 29.96 15.90
C ALA A 31 -13.81 31.43 15.49
N PHE A 32 -14.31 31.77 14.31
CA PHE A 32 -14.34 33.15 13.81
C PHE A 32 -15.26 34.05 14.64
N GLY A 33 -16.44 33.58 15.02
CA GLY A 33 -17.37 34.30 15.88
C GLY A 33 -16.78 34.59 17.27
N VAL A 34 -16.14 33.59 17.87
CA VAL A 34 -15.43 33.76 19.16
C VAL A 34 -14.28 34.77 19.01
N MET A 35 -13.52 34.71 17.91
CA MET A 35 -12.46 35.68 17.63
C MET A 35 -12.98 37.12 17.52
N LEU A 36 -14.12 37.35 16.85
CA LEU A 36 -14.74 38.68 16.76
C LEU A 36 -15.26 39.20 18.12
N LEU A 37 -15.72 38.31 18.99
CA LEU A 37 -16.10 38.69 20.35
C LEU A 37 -14.86 39.07 21.16
N MET A 38 -13.76 38.32 21.03
CA MET A 38 -12.52 38.60 21.76
C MET A 38 -11.76 39.81 21.24
N SER A 39 -11.93 40.21 19.98
CA SER A 39 -11.30 41.43 19.45
C SER A 39 -11.84 42.73 20.05
N ARG A 40 -12.90 42.66 20.88
CA ARG A 40 -13.42 43.78 21.67
C ARG A 40 -12.57 44.08 22.91
N PHE A 41 -11.71 43.15 23.32
CA PHE A 41 -10.79 43.32 24.43
C PHE A 41 -9.45 43.85 23.90
N GLU A 42 -8.80 44.75 24.65
CA GLU A 42 -7.52 45.36 24.25
C GLU A 42 -6.36 44.35 24.24
N ASP A 43 -6.51 43.21 24.93
CA ASP A 43 -5.50 42.17 25.07
C ASP A 43 -5.53 41.15 23.93
N GLY A 44 -4.54 41.23 23.03
CA GLY A 44 -4.34 40.27 21.92
C GLY A 44 -4.00 38.83 22.35
N LEU A 45 -3.85 38.56 23.65
CA LEU A 45 -3.56 37.21 24.17
C LEU A 45 -4.71 36.23 23.91
N TYR A 46 -5.96 36.68 24.05
CA TYR A 46 -7.14 35.83 23.91
C TYR A 46 -7.32 35.29 22.49
N THR A 47 -7.04 36.12 21.48
CA THR A 47 -7.12 35.71 20.06
C THR A 47 -6.06 34.65 19.74
N MET A 48 -4.84 34.77 20.28
CA MET A 48 -3.80 33.75 20.13
C MET A 48 -4.19 32.41 20.75
N ILE A 49 -4.77 32.42 21.95
CA ILE A 49 -5.23 31.20 22.64
C ILE A 49 -6.30 30.47 21.81
N ILE A 50 -7.27 31.19 21.25
CA ILE A 50 -8.34 30.59 20.43
C ILE A 50 -7.79 29.91 19.18
N LEU A 51 -6.85 30.56 18.48
CA LEU A 51 -6.22 29.96 17.30
C LEU A 51 -5.48 28.67 17.65
N ILE A 52 -4.72 28.68 18.75
CA ILE A 52 -4.00 27.49 19.23
C ILE A 52 -4.97 26.35 19.58
N LEU A 53 -6.10 26.64 20.22
CA LEU A 53 -7.09 25.63 20.60
C LEU A 53 -7.94 25.12 19.43
N SER A 54 -8.11 25.92 18.37
CA SER A 54 -8.87 25.51 17.19
C SER A 54 -8.18 24.39 16.40
N ILE A 55 -6.83 24.39 16.33
CA ILE A 55 -6.07 23.39 15.55
C ILE A 55 -6.28 21.96 16.08
N PRO A 56 -6.11 21.67 17.39
CA PRO A 56 -6.44 20.36 17.96
C PRO A 56 -7.90 19.97 17.72
N MET A 57 -8.85 20.91 17.79
CA MET A 57 -10.26 20.61 17.53
C MET A 57 -10.47 20.11 16.10
N PHE A 58 -9.92 20.80 15.10
CA PHE A 58 -9.97 20.33 13.70
C PHE A 58 -9.32 18.96 13.51
N ILE A 59 -8.18 18.70 14.19
CA ILE A 59 -7.48 17.41 14.14
C ILE A 59 -8.37 16.31 14.74
N LEU A 60 -8.98 16.55 15.90
CA LEU A 60 -9.87 15.59 16.56
C LEU A 60 -11.11 15.30 15.69
N THR A 61 -11.72 16.31 15.09
CA THR A 61 -12.82 16.12 14.13
C THR A 61 -12.39 15.29 12.94
N TYR A 62 -11.24 15.59 12.34
CA TYR A 62 -10.69 14.80 11.25
C TYR A 62 -10.44 13.33 11.65
N GLN A 63 -9.92 13.09 12.86
CA GLN A 63 -9.56 11.75 13.33
C GLN A 63 -10.79 10.91 13.74
N TYR A 64 -11.78 11.50 14.41
CA TYR A 64 -12.86 10.74 15.04
C TYR A 64 -14.20 10.84 14.30
N ILE A 65 -14.47 11.96 13.62
CA ILE A 65 -15.76 12.21 12.98
C ILE A 65 -15.74 11.78 11.51
N ASN A 66 -14.67 12.10 10.76
CA ASN A 66 -14.59 11.75 9.34
C ASN A 66 -14.78 10.24 9.07
N PRO A 67 -14.12 9.31 9.80
CA PRO A 67 -14.28 7.88 9.53
C PRO A 67 -15.73 7.42 9.71
N VAL A 68 -16.45 7.98 10.67
CA VAL A 68 -17.85 7.65 10.95
C VAL A 68 -18.76 8.12 9.81
N ILE A 69 -18.58 9.35 9.34
CA ILE A 69 -19.38 9.92 8.24
C ILE A 69 -19.05 9.25 6.90
N MET A 70 -17.79 8.86 6.72
CA MET A 70 -17.32 8.17 5.52
C MET A 70 -17.78 6.72 5.43
N LYS A 71 -18.08 6.07 6.55
CA LYS A 71 -18.35 4.62 6.62
C LYS A 71 -19.37 4.14 5.59
N THR A 72 -20.57 4.72 5.56
CA THR A 72 -21.63 4.27 4.64
C THR A 72 -21.23 4.44 3.17
N TYR A 73 -20.52 5.53 2.85
CA TYR A 73 -20.04 5.79 1.50
C TYR A 73 -18.94 4.80 1.08
N ARG A 74 -17.98 4.55 1.98
CA ARG A 74 -16.92 3.56 1.84
C ARG A 74 -17.48 2.16 1.64
N ASP A 75 -18.40 1.74 2.50
CA ASP A 75 -19.00 0.40 2.44
C ASP A 75 -19.76 0.19 1.13
N ALA A 76 -20.58 1.17 0.70
CA ALA A 76 -21.28 1.10 -0.58
C ALA A 76 -20.31 1.04 -1.78
N TYR A 77 -19.21 1.80 -1.73
CA TYR A 77 -18.19 1.74 -2.78
C TYR A 77 -17.54 0.37 -2.87
N LYS A 78 -17.05 -0.16 -1.74
CA LYS A 78 -16.36 -1.46 -1.70
C LYS A 78 -17.32 -2.61 -2.04
N ASN A 79 -18.57 -2.57 -1.58
CA ASN A 79 -19.49 -3.71 -1.72
C ASN A 79 -20.23 -3.75 -3.05
N GLU A 80 -20.51 -2.61 -3.67
CA GLU A 80 -21.37 -2.54 -4.85
C GLU A 80 -20.59 -2.11 -6.09
N VAL A 81 -19.69 -1.15 -5.94
CA VAL A 81 -19.11 -0.45 -7.10
C VAL A 81 -17.84 -1.13 -7.58
N ILE A 82 -16.94 -1.50 -6.67
CA ILE A 82 -15.73 -2.24 -7.06
C ILE A 82 -16.09 -3.57 -7.75
N PRO A 83 -16.96 -4.44 -7.20
CA PRO A 83 -17.37 -5.67 -7.87
C PRO A 83 -18.01 -5.42 -9.24
N TYR A 84 -18.93 -4.45 -9.32
CA TYR A 84 -19.60 -4.09 -10.56
C TYR A 84 -18.60 -3.68 -11.66
N LEU A 85 -17.60 -2.88 -11.31
CA LEU A 85 -16.61 -2.38 -12.27
C LEU A 85 -15.55 -3.44 -12.64
N MET A 86 -15.34 -4.44 -11.78
CA MET A 86 -14.44 -5.56 -12.07
C MET A 86 -15.11 -6.61 -12.97
N ASP A 87 -16.36 -6.96 -12.71
CA ASP A 87 -17.15 -7.90 -13.55
C ASP A 87 -17.25 -7.42 -15.00
N GLU A 88 -17.40 -6.11 -15.23
CA GLU A 88 -17.47 -5.56 -16.59
C GLU A 88 -16.14 -5.52 -17.33
N SER A 89 -15.00 -5.57 -16.63
CA SER A 89 -13.70 -5.30 -17.25
C SER A 89 -12.83 -6.54 -17.45
N LEU A 90 -12.94 -7.56 -16.59
CA LEU A 90 -11.96 -8.65 -16.51
C LEU A 90 -12.63 -9.96 -16.03
N GLU A 91 -12.97 -10.88 -16.96
CA GLU A 91 -13.63 -12.18 -16.70
C GLU A 91 -12.90 -13.11 -15.70
N SER A 92 -11.75 -12.72 -15.17
CA SER A 92 -10.88 -13.52 -14.30
C SER A 92 -10.48 -12.85 -12.99
N ILE A 93 -10.95 -11.65 -12.67
CA ILE A 93 -10.57 -10.94 -11.43
C ILE A 93 -11.72 -10.97 -10.43
N LYS A 94 -11.39 -11.33 -9.18
CA LYS A 94 -12.31 -11.37 -8.05
C LYS A 94 -11.82 -10.42 -6.97
N TYR A 95 -12.76 -9.66 -6.41
CA TYR A 95 -12.52 -8.75 -5.29
C TYR A 95 -13.29 -9.19 -4.05
N ASN A 96 -12.65 -9.08 -2.89
CA ASN A 96 -13.27 -9.28 -1.59
C ASN A 96 -12.65 -8.33 -0.56
N HIS A 97 -13.42 -7.33 -0.15
CA HIS A 97 -12.98 -6.29 0.78
C HIS A 97 -12.71 -6.80 2.22
N GLU A 98 -13.34 -7.89 2.66
CA GLU A 98 -13.18 -8.45 4.01
C GLU A 98 -12.00 -9.42 4.13
N LYS A 99 -11.49 -9.89 3.01
CA LYS A 99 -10.35 -10.80 2.96
C LYS A 99 -9.07 -10.03 2.68
N GLY A 100 -7.96 -10.59 3.12
CA GLY A 100 -6.62 -10.14 2.78
C GLY A 100 -5.73 -11.30 2.37
N LEU A 101 -4.42 -11.04 2.31
CA LEU A 101 -3.42 -12.06 1.99
C LEU A 101 -3.27 -13.10 3.09
N ASN A 102 -2.73 -14.26 2.73
CA ASN A 102 -2.29 -15.24 3.71
C ASN A 102 -1.08 -14.70 4.49
N ILE A 103 -1.31 -14.28 5.74
CA ILE A 103 -0.27 -13.69 6.61
C ILE A 103 0.92 -14.65 6.79
N ASN A 104 0.69 -15.96 6.87
CA ASN A 104 1.77 -16.93 7.03
C ASN A 104 2.76 -16.88 5.85
N GLU A 105 2.25 -16.65 4.63
CA GLU A 105 3.09 -16.53 3.43
C GLU A 105 4.00 -15.30 3.49
N ILE A 106 3.55 -14.22 4.15
CA ILE A 106 4.32 -12.98 4.35
C ILE A 106 5.34 -13.18 5.48
N VAL A 107 4.93 -13.82 6.58
CA VAL A 107 5.81 -14.12 7.73
C VAL A 107 6.98 -15.02 7.32
N GLU A 108 6.75 -16.00 6.45
CA GLU A 108 7.80 -16.89 5.94
C GLU A 108 8.88 -16.16 5.14
N LEU A 109 8.63 -14.93 4.68
CA LEU A 109 9.63 -14.10 4.02
C LEU A 109 10.65 -13.52 5.01
N ASP A 110 10.41 -13.58 6.32
CA ASP A 110 11.31 -13.11 7.38
C ASP A 110 11.76 -11.64 7.20
N LEU A 111 10.82 -10.79 6.81
CA LEU A 111 11.06 -9.37 6.52
C LEU A 111 10.87 -8.45 7.71
N PHE A 112 9.95 -8.82 8.57
CA PHE A 112 9.55 -8.03 9.72
C PHE A 112 9.95 -8.73 11.02
N ASP A 113 9.91 -7.97 12.12
CA ASP A 113 10.14 -8.52 13.45
C ASP A 113 9.06 -9.55 13.82
N THR A 114 9.37 -10.54 14.66
CA THR A 114 8.40 -11.54 15.13
C THR A 114 7.35 -10.93 16.05
N THR A 115 7.62 -9.74 16.59
CA THR A 115 6.76 -9.02 17.54
C THR A 115 5.75 -8.07 16.89
N VAL A 116 5.61 -8.10 15.56
CA VAL A 116 4.67 -7.24 14.82
C VAL A 116 3.27 -7.85 14.70
N SER A 117 2.28 -6.97 14.56
CA SER A 117 0.92 -7.31 14.17
C SER A 117 0.72 -7.04 12.68
N TYR A 118 0.02 -7.96 12.00
CA TYR A 118 -0.34 -7.84 10.59
C TYR A 118 -1.85 -7.63 10.45
N LYS A 119 -2.26 -6.65 9.65
CA LYS A 119 -3.63 -6.47 9.18
C LYS A 119 -3.61 -6.40 7.66
N THR A 120 -4.47 -7.16 7.00
CA THR A 120 -4.62 -7.14 5.54
C THR A 120 -6.09 -7.17 5.17
N GLU A 121 -6.46 -6.41 4.15
CA GLU A 121 -7.83 -6.25 3.65
C GLU A 121 -7.80 -5.95 2.15
N ASP A 122 -8.97 -5.86 1.52
CA ASP A 122 -9.09 -5.49 0.10
C ASP A 122 -8.41 -6.48 -0.88
N LEU A 123 -8.65 -7.78 -0.67
CA LEU A 123 -8.09 -8.83 -1.52
C LEU A 123 -8.65 -8.82 -2.93
N LEU A 124 -7.74 -8.62 -3.89
CA LEU A 124 -7.89 -8.88 -5.31
C LEU A 124 -7.17 -10.16 -5.69
N THR A 125 -7.83 -11.03 -6.44
CA THR A 125 -7.23 -12.24 -7.02
C THR A 125 -7.63 -12.38 -8.47
N GLY A 126 -6.78 -12.99 -9.28
CA GLY A 126 -7.18 -13.32 -10.64
C GLY A 126 -6.02 -13.73 -11.51
N THR A 127 -6.28 -13.76 -12.82
CA THR A 127 -5.26 -14.07 -13.83
C THR A 127 -5.18 -12.93 -14.83
N LEU A 128 -3.99 -12.35 -14.99
CA LEU A 128 -3.74 -11.27 -15.95
C LEU A 128 -2.51 -11.63 -16.79
N LEU A 129 -2.64 -11.54 -18.13
CA LEU A 129 -1.57 -11.91 -19.08
C LEU A 129 -0.99 -13.32 -18.84
N GLY A 130 -1.84 -14.26 -18.40
CA GLY A 130 -1.46 -15.65 -18.11
C GLY A 130 -0.73 -15.87 -16.79
N ILE A 131 -0.65 -14.85 -15.92
CA ILE A 131 -0.05 -14.94 -14.59
C ILE A 131 -1.14 -14.79 -13.54
N ASN A 132 -1.21 -15.74 -12.61
CA ASN A 132 -2.07 -15.59 -11.45
C ASN A 132 -1.46 -14.57 -10.50
N PHE A 133 -2.31 -13.73 -9.92
CA PHE A 133 -1.89 -12.74 -8.97
C PHE A 133 -2.85 -12.68 -7.78
N GLN A 134 -2.32 -12.19 -6.67
CA GLN A 134 -3.08 -11.69 -5.53
C GLN A 134 -2.55 -10.29 -5.20
N CYS A 135 -3.42 -9.39 -4.77
CA CYS A 135 -3.08 -8.05 -4.33
C CYS A 135 -3.98 -7.71 -3.15
N ALA A 136 -3.42 -7.13 -2.10
CA ALA A 136 -4.20 -6.64 -0.97
C ALA A 136 -3.45 -5.49 -0.30
N ASP A 137 -4.19 -4.68 0.47
CA ASP A 137 -3.56 -3.75 1.38
C ASP A 137 -3.01 -4.50 2.60
N LEU A 138 -1.84 -4.06 3.06
CA LEU A 138 -1.17 -4.62 4.23
C LEU A 138 -0.70 -3.49 5.14
N ASN A 139 -1.00 -3.62 6.42
CA ASN A 139 -0.49 -2.80 7.49
C ASN A 139 0.26 -3.69 8.50
N VAL A 140 1.51 -3.34 8.77
CA VAL A 140 2.39 -4.03 9.72
C VAL A 140 2.81 -3.04 10.80
N ILE A 141 2.42 -3.35 12.03
CA ILE A 141 2.60 -2.47 13.20
C ILE A 141 3.43 -3.20 14.24
N GLY A 142 4.57 -2.64 14.64
CA GLY A 142 5.39 -3.17 15.74
C GLY A 142 4.80 -2.91 17.12
N SER A 143 5.35 -3.54 18.17
CA SER A 143 4.80 -3.49 19.54
C SER A 143 4.89 -2.13 20.26
N GLY A 144 5.41 -1.08 19.61
CA GLY A 144 5.48 0.29 20.14
C GLY A 144 4.35 1.16 19.61
N ARG A 145 3.87 2.11 20.43
CA ARG A 145 2.65 2.92 20.20
C ARG A 145 2.61 3.76 18.91
N ASN A 146 3.65 3.75 18.07
CA ASN A 146 3.75 4.46 16.77
C ASN A 146 4.74 3.80 15.80
N ASN A 147 4.99 2.48 15.89
CA ASN A 147 6.01 1.82 15.05
C ASN A 147 5.38 1.13 13.83
N GLN A 148 4.76 1.89 12.92
CA GLN A 148 4.30 1.36 11.64
C GLN A 148 5.53 0.99 10.80
N GLN A 149 5.74 -0.31 10.58
CA GLN A 149 6.88 -0.84 9.81
C GLN A 149 6.56 -0.98 8.33
N PHE A 150 5.27 -1.13 7.98
CA PHE A 150 4.80 -1.13 6.60
C PHE A 150 3.34 -0.71 6.54
N TYR A 151 3.00 0.07 5.51
CA TYR A 151 1.63 0.37 5.13
C TYR A 151 1.57 0.67 3.63
N GLY A 152 0.82 -0.13 2.89
CA GLY A 152 0.68 -0.02 1.44
C GLY A 152 0.26 -1.34 0.81
N GLN A 153 0.55 -1.49 -0.49
CA GLN A 153 0.03 -2.61 -1.29
C GLN A 153 1.04 -3.74 -1.32
N TRP A 154 0.51 -4.95 -1.23
CA TRP A 154 1.28 -6.16 -1.35
C TRP A 154 0.75 -7.00 -2.51
N TYR A 155 1.60 -7.18 -3.51
CA TYR A 155 1.32 -7.96 -4.70
C TYR A 155 2.04 -9.30 -4.62
N VAL A 156 1.36 -10.37 -5.02
CA VAL A 156 1.90 -11.72 -5.11
C VAL A 156 1.60 -12.25 -6.50
N PHE A 157 2.63 -12.72 -7.20
CA PHE A 157 2.50 -13.28 -8.54
C PHE A 157 3.05 -14.69 -8.57
N ASP A 158 2.37 -15.58 -9.30
CA ASP A 158 2.97 -16.86 -9.66
C ASP A 158 4.19 -16.63 -10.53
N PHE A 159 5.31 -17.26 -10.17
CA PHE A 159 6.56 -17.17 -10.88
C PHE A 159 6.85 -18.49 -11.59
N ASN A 160 6.91 -18.45 -12.91
CA ASN A 160 7.03 -19.64 -13.76
C ASN A 160 8.40 -20.35 -13.70
N LYS A 161 9.29 -19.99 -12.77
CA LYS A 161 10.61 -20.58 -12.61
C LYS A 161 10.69 -21.27 -11.26
N GLN A 162 11.20 -22.50 -11.26
CA GLN A 162 11.56 -23.15 -10.01
C GLN A 162 12.79 -22.48 -9.44
N PHE A 163 12.73 -22.09 -8.17
CA PHE A 163 13.89 -21.58 -7.46
C PHE A 163 13.91 -22.10 -6.04
N LYS A 164 15.13 -22.28 -5.53
CA LYS A 164 15.36 -22.68 -4.15
C LYS A 164 15.85 -21.49 -3.34
N GLY A 165 15.45 -21.47 -2.08
CA GLY A 165 15.81 -20.39 -1.16
C GLY A 165 14.95 -19.15 -1.34
N ILE A 166 15.41 -18.08 -0.71
CA ILE A 166 14.79 -16.76 -0.67
C ILE A 166 15.75 -15.75 -1.25
N THR A 167 15.23 -14.80 -2.02
CA THR A 167 15.99 -13.65 -2.51
C THR A 167 15.17 -12.39 -2.33
N HIS A 168 15.69 -11.43 -1.57
CA HIS A 168 15.10 -10.12 -1.37
C HIS A 168 15.87 -9.04 -2.12
N ILE A 169 15.14 -8.09 -2.68
CA ILE A 169 15.64 -6.82 -3.20
C ILE A 169 14.96 -5.72 -2.39
N ILE A 170 15.78 -4.86 -1.78
CA ILE A 170 15.31 -3.85 -0.83
C ILE A 170 15.98 -2.53 -1.15
N GLU A 171 15.23 -1.44 -1.18
CA GLU A 171 15.79 -0.11 -1.32
C GLU A 171 16.70 0.25 -0.14
N LYS A 172 17.86 0.86 -0.43
CA LYS A 172 18.88 1.19 0.58
C LYS A 172 18.43 2.15 1.65
N ASN A 173 17.52 3.07 1.31
CA ASN A 173 17.02 4.11 2.22
C ASN A 173 15.82 3.62 3.03
N ASP A 174 15.43 2.35 2.88
CA ASP A 174 14.39 1.77 3.71
C ASP A 174 14.97 1.35 5.07
N MET A 175 15.07 2.30 5.99
CA MET A 175 15.65 2.07 7.33
C MET A 175 14.84 1.07 8.20
N GLN A 176 13.64 0.68 7.78
CA GLN A 176 12.74 -0.15 8.58
C GLN A 176 12.76 -1.64 8.18
N LEU A 177 13.05 -1.95 6.91
CA LEU A 177 13.10 -3.31 6.38
C LEU A 177 14.56 -3.78 6.29
N LEU A 178 14.95 -4.68 7.18
CA LEU A 178 16.24 -5.37 7.16
C LEU A 178 17.49 -4.45 7.23
N THR A 179 17.56 -3.59 8.24
CA THR A 179 18.77 -2.82 8.55
C THR A 179 19.95 -3.72 8.88
N GLU A 180 21.12 -3.40 8.29
CA GLU A 180 22.42 -4.01 8.62
C GLU A 180 22.79 -3.84 10.12
N GLU A 181 22.12 -2.96 10.86
CA GLU A 181 22.24 -2.86 12.32
C GLU A 181 21.43 -3.92 13.10
N ARG A 182 20.42 -4.56 12.48
CA ARG A 182 19.69 -5.69 13.08
C ARG A 182 20.48 -7.00 13.05
N SER A 183 21.54 -7.09 12.22
CA SER A 183 22.49 -8.22 12.29
C SER A 183 23.52 -8.11 13.40
N SER A 184 23.56 -7.01 14.17
CA SER A 184 24.55 -6.86 15.25
C SER A 184 23.97 -6.42 16.60
N PHE A 185 22.77 -5.84 16.67
CA PHE A 185 22.11 -5.54 17.94
C PHE A 185 20.59 -5.65 17.83
N HIS A 186 20.02 -6.85 18.04
CA HIS A 186 18.69 -7.13 18.67
C HIS A 186 17.98 -8.44 18.27
N LYS A 187 18.56 -9.29 17.41
CA LYS A 187 18.15 -10.71 17.36
C LYS A 187 19.28 -11.58 17.89
N PRO A 188 19.09 -12.38 18.98
CA PRO A 188 20.05 -13.40 19.33
C PRO A 188 20.22 -14.36 18.14
N ALA A 189 21.44 -14.85 17.93
CA ALA A 189 21.72 -15.83 16.89
C ALA A 189 20.80 -17.06 17.07
N GLY A 190 19.89 -17.29 16.12
CA GLY A 190 18.88 -18.37 16.19
C GLY A 190 17.45 -17.97 15.82
N ASP A 191 17.12 -16.68 15.80
CA ASP A 191 15.74 -16.17 15.56
C ASP A 191 15.43 -15.75 14.12
N TYR A 192 16.33 -16.02 13.17
CA TYR A 192 16.06 -15.86 11.75
C TYR A 192 15.49 -17.16 11.21
N ILE A 193 14.34 -17.09 10.54
CA ILE A 193 13.73 -18.26 9.88
C ILE A 193 14.61 -18.66 8.69
N ASN A 194 15.30 -17.68 8.09
CA ASN A 194 16.08 -17.86 6.88
C ASN A 194 17.47 -17.20 7.05
N ASP A 195 18.55 -18.00 6.95
CA ASP A 195 19.95 -17.52 7.03
C ASP A 195 20.34 -16.68 5.79
N LEU A 196 19.78 -15.47 5.68
CA LEU A 196 19.97 -14.57 4.56
C LEU A 196 21.30 -13.84 4.64
N LYS A 197 22.06 -13.86 3.54
CA LYS A 197 23.33 -13.14 3.40
C LYS A 197 23.20 -12.05 2.36
N ARG A 198 23.82 -10.91 2.64
CA ARG A 198 23.89 -9.82 1.67
C ARG A 198 24.88 -10.18 0.56
N ILE A 199 24.45 -10.01 -0.68
CA ILE A 199 25.30 -10.18 -1.87
C ILE A 199 25.44 -8.86 -2.62
N LYS A 200 26.50 -8.73 -3.43
CA LYS A 200 26.74 -7.57 -4.29
C LYS A 200 26.72 -8.02 -5.75
N LEU A 201 25.88 -7.39 -6.55
CA LEU A 201 25.77 -7.71 -7.97
C LEU A 201 26.87 -6.99 -8.78
N ALA A 202 27.12 -7.42 -10.02
CA ALA A 202 28.05 -6.72 -10.93
C ALA A 202 27.55 -5.32 -11.33
N ASN A 203 26.23 -5.11 -11.35
CA ASN A 203 25.62 -3.84 -11.73
C ASN A 203 25.77 -2.78 -10.61
N GLN A 204 26.75 -1.89 -10.78
CA GLN A 204 27.03 -0.83 -9.80
C GLN A 204 25.88 0.17 -9.66
N ALA A 205 25.16 0.49 -10.74
CA ALA A 205 24.03 1.41 -10.69
C ALA A 205 22.89 0.84 -9.83
N PHE A 206 22.57 -0.44 -10.02
CA PHE A 206 21.58 -1.14 -9.20
C PHE A 206 21.97 -1.15 -7.72
N ASN A 207 23.23 -1.50 -7.43
CA ASN A 207 23.74 -1.52 -6.06
C ASN A 207 23.76 -0.13 -5.39
N LYS A 208 23.59 0.98 -6.11
CA LYS A 208 23.45 2.31 -5.50
C LYS A 208 22.08 2.54 -4.89
N TRP A 209 21.05 1.90 -5.44
CA TRP A 209 19.66 2.07 -5.03
C TRP A 209 19.18 0.91 -4.15
N PHE A 210 19.64 -0.32 -4.43
CA PHE A 210 19.15 -1.52 -3.78
C PHE A 210 20.24 -2.31 -3.05
N LYS A 211 19.80 -3.09 -2.06
CA LYS A 211 20.54 -4.19 -1.42
C LYS A 211 19.86 -5.50 -1.79
N VAL A 212 20.65 -6.56 -1.92
CA VAL A 212 20.15 -7.91 -2.20
C VAL A 212 20.56 -8.85 -1.08
N TYR A 213 19.59 -9.59 -0.55
CA TYR A 213 19.80 -10.59 0.49
C TYR A 213 19.29 -11.94 0.01
N THR A 214 20.05 -13.01 0.23
CA THR A 214 19.65 -14.36 -0.17
C THR A 214 20.32 -15.42 0.68
N ASN A 215 19.66 -16.56 0.88
CA ASN A 215 20.27 -17.76 1.44
C ASN A 215 20.74 -18.75 0.35
N HIS A 216 20.58 -18.40 -0.93
CA HIS A 216 21.01 -19.24 -2.06
C HIS A 216 21.49 -18.40 -3.26
N GLU A 217 22.71 -17.88 -3.17
CA GLU A 217 23.31 -16.97 -4.15
C GLU A 217 23.25 -17.48 -5.60
N HIS A 218 23.52 -18.77 -5.83
CA HIS A 218 23.44 -19.38 -7.16
C HIS A 218 22.06 -19.17 -7.82
N TYR A 219 20.95 -19.49 -7.14
CA TYR A 219 19.60 -19.28 -7.69
C TYR A 219 19.25 -17.80 -7.82
N ALA A 220 19.72 -16.95 -6.90
CA ALA A 220 19.52 -15.51 -7.00
C ALA A 220 20.09 -14.96 -8.32
N MET A 221 21.30 -15.37 -8.74
CA MET A 221 21.91 -14.89 -9.97
C MET A 221 21.16 -15.30 -11.26
N TYR A 222 20.44 -16.42 -11.27
CA TYR A 222 19.58 -16.80 -12.41
C TYR A 222 18.34 -15.91 -12.55
N ILE A 223 17.84 -15.38 -11.44
CA ILE A 223 16.68 -14.49 -11.44
C ILE A 223 17.13 -13.07 -11.75
N LEU A 224 18.20 -12.62 -11.09
CA LEU A 224 18.74 -11.25 -11.11
C LEU A 224 19.60 -10.96 -12.36
N THR A 225 19.12 -11.37 -13.52
CA THR A 225 19.74 -11.06 -14.81
C THR A 225 19.83 -9.55 -15.03
N PRO A 226 20.80 -9.04 -15.82
CA PRO A 226 20.92 -7.60 -16.11
C PRO A 226 19.61 -6.97 -16.57
N HIS A 227 18.89 -7.65 -17.48
CA HIS A 227 17.60 -7.19 -17.98
C HIS A 227 16.52 -7.12 -16.88
N PHE A 228 16.54 -8.06 -15.93
CA PHE A 228 15.62 -8.02 -14.79
C PHE A 228 15.92 -6.83 -13.87
N LEU A 229 17.19 -6.59 -13.55
CA LEU A 229 17.62 -5.46 -12.70
C LEU A 229 17.22 -4.11 -13.31
N GLU A 230 17.39 -3.95 -14.62
CA GLU A 230 16.93 -2.75 -15.34
C GLU A 230 15.42 -2.56 -15.24
N ASN A 231 14.65 -3.66 -15.30
CA ASN A 231 13.20 -3.58 -15.15
C ASN A 231 12.77 -3.23 -13.73
N VAL A 232 13.47 -3.71 -12.71
CA VAL A 232 13.25 -3.29 -11.32
C VAL A 232 13.52 -1.79 -11.15
N MET A 233 14.59 -1.27 -11.75
CA MET A 233 14.86 0.18 -11.72
C MET A 233 13.79 1.00 -12.45
N LYS A 234 13.26 0.49 -13.58
CA LYS A 234 12.13 1.14 -14.27
C LYS A 234 10.86 1.14 -13.43
N LEU A 235 10.59 0.02 -12.76
CA LEU A 235 9.44 -0.13 -11.87
C LEU A 235 9.52 0.88 -10.72
N GLU A 236 10.66 0.95 -10.04
CA GLU A 236 10.88 1.93 -8.97
C GLU A 236 10.66 3.37 -9.45
N SER A 237 11.22 3.75 -10.61
CA SER A 237 11.05 5.11 -11.14
C SER A 237 9.62 5.52 -11.50
N ARG A 238 8.69 4.56 -11.60
CA ARG A 238 7.28 4.77 -12.02
C ARG A 238 6.29 4.74 -10.88
N HIS A 239 6.71 4.25 -9.71
CA HIS A 239 5.84 4.09 -8.56
C HIS A 239 6.28 5.03 -7.44
N TYR A 240 5.30 5.67 -6.79
CA TYR A 240 5.56 6.45 -5.59
C TYR A 240 5.54 5.52 -4.38
N GLY A 241 6.57 5.60 -3.53
CA GLY A 241 6.76 4.74 -2.36
C GLY A 241 8.02 3.90 -2.46
N ARG A 242 8.33 3.15 -1.39
CA ARG A 242 9.49 2.27 -1.33
C ARG A 242 9.12 0.88 -1.84
N LEU A 243 9.95 0.35 -2.73
CA LEU A 243 9.77 -0.95 -3.35
C LEU A 243 10.55 -2.03 -2.60
N PHE A 244 9.84 -3.10 -2.29
CA PHE A 244 10.41 -4.34 -1.80
C PHE A 244 10.03 -5.49 -2.75
N ILE A 245 10.98 -6.35 -3.10
CA ILE A 245 10.72 -7.53 -3.94
C ILE A 245 11.29 -8.78 -3.26
N SER A 246 10.49 -9.84 -3.15
CA SER A 246 10.94 -11.15 -2.69
C SER A 246 10.63 -12.24 -3.70
N PHE A 247 11.58 -13.13 -3.89
CA PHE A 247 11.36 -14.42 -4.53
C PHE A 247 11.32 -15.48 -3.45
N TYR A 248 10.15 -16.09 -3.23
CA TYR A 248 9.99 -17.26 -2.37
C TYR A 248 8.98 -18.30 -2.91
N LYS A 249 9.28 -19.60 -2.82
CA LYS A 249 8.39 -20.73 -3.20
C LYS A 249 7.65 -20.55 -4.55
N ASN A 250 8.38 -20.30 -5.65
CA ASN A 250 7.81 -20.08 -6.99
C ASN A 250 6.85 -18.89 -7.09
N LYS A 251 6.99 -17.90 -6.19
CA LYS A 251 6.23 -16.66 -6.22
C LYS A 251 7.16 -15.45 -6.18
N VAL A 252 6.68 -14.36 -6.76
CA VAL A 252 7.27 -13.03 -6.59
C VAL A 252 6.32 -12.21 -5.73
N HIS A 253 6.81 -11.79 -4.57
CA HIS A 253 6.15 -10.79 -3.75
C HIS A 253 6.72 -9.42 -4.08
N ILE A 254 5.86 -8.43 -4.27
CA ILE A 254 6.24 -7.05 -4.50
C ILE A 254 5.43 -6.21 -3.53
N ALA A 255 6.11 -5.47 -2.67
CA ALA A 255 5.45 -4.59 -1.72
C ALA A 255 5.83 -3.14 -2.05
N VAL A 256 4.83 -2.27 -2.02
CA VAL A 256 5.02 -0.84 -2.25
C VAL A 256 4.58 -0.10 -0.99
N HIS A 257 5.55 0.39 -0.22
CA HIS A 257 5.29 1.17 0.99
C HIS A 257 5.08 2.65 0.62
N ASN A 258 3.83 3.08 0.55
CA ASN A 258 3.46 4.44 0.14
C ASN A 258 2.45 5.11 1.08
N ALA A 259 2.09 4.44 2.19
CA ALA A 259 1.11 4.91 3.17
C ALA A 259 -0.25 5.31 2.57
N ASN A 260 -0.64 4.67 1.45
CA ASN A 260 -1.87 4.96 0.75
C ASN A 260 -2.78 3.72 0.74
N ASP A 261 -4.09 3.97 0.77
CA ASP A 261 -5.18 2.99 0.83
C ASP A 261 -5.91 3.03 -0.53
N TYR A 262 -5.60 2.07 -1.41
CA TYR A 262 -5.90 2.21 -2.85
C TYR A 262 -7.35 1.87 -3.20
N MET A 263 -8.06 1.17 -2.31
CA MET A 263 -9.46 0.77 -2.51
C MET A 263 -10.45 1.71 -1.81
N GLU A 264 -10.02 2.91 -1.46
CA GLU A 264 -10.87 3.94 -0.86
C GLU A 264 -11.55 4.83 -1.90
N PRO A 265 -12.83 5.19 -1.70
CA PRO A 265 -13.52 6.03 -2.66
C PRO A 265 -13.05 7.49 -2.60
N PRO A 266 -12.83 8.15 -3.76
CA PRO A 266 -12.57 9.58 -3.79
C PRO A 266 -13.80 10.38 -3.35
N LEU A 267 -13.59 11.46 -2.62
CA LEU A 267 -14.67 12.41 -2.25
C LEU A 267 -14.80 13.55 -3.24
N ASN A 268 -13.67 14.06 -3.71
CA ASN A 268 -13.56 15.24 -4.58
C ASN A 268 -14.00 14.95 -6.02
N GLU A 269 -13.93 13.69 -6.47
CA GLU A 269 -14.18 13.32 -7.86
C GLU A 269 -15.40 12.42 -8.03
N GLU A 270 -16.06 12.56 -9.19
CA GLU A 270 -17.17 11.70 -9.55
C GLU A 270 -16.69 10.29 -9.91
N ILE A 271 -17.36 9.29 -9.35
CA ILE A 271 -17.05 7.89 -9.65
C ILE A 271 -17.75 7.51 -10.94
N THR A 272 -16.95 7.20 -11.95
CA THR A 272 -17.38 6.80 -13.29
C THR A 272 -16.59 5.57 -13.70
N LYS A 273 -17.06 4.83 -14.71
CA LYS A 273 -16.31 3.71 -15.28
C LYS A 273 -14.90 4.13 -15.74
N LYS A 274 -14.76 5.35 -16.27
CA LYS A 274 -13.48 5.88 -16.76
C LYS A 274 -12.54 6.23 -15.60
N SER A 275 -13.03 6.91 -14.56
CA SER A 275 -12.20 7.24 -13.39
C SER A 275 -11.77 5.98 -12.63
N PHE A 276 -12.60 4.93 -12.59
CA PHE A 276 -12.21 3.64 -12.02
C PHE A 276 -11.17 2.87 -12.84
N LYS A 277 -11.28 2.83 -14.17
CA LYS A 277 -10.21 2.24 -15.02
C LYS A 277 -8.87 2.95 -14.88
N GLN A 278 -8.88 4.18 -14.39
CA GLN A 278 -7.69 4.97 -14.05
C GLN A 278 -7.27 4.78 -12.58
N HIS A 279 -8.12 4.24 -11.71
CA HIS A 279 -7.78 3.85 -10.34
C HIS A 279 -6.82 2.64 -10.36
N ALA A 280 -5.56 3.05 -10.35
CA ALA A 280 -4.34 2.49 -9.80
C ALA A 280 -4.05 0.97 -9.78
N ASP A 281 -4.91 0.07 -9.30
CA ASP A 281 -4.41 -1.28 -8.97
C ASP A 281 -4.28 -2.20 -10.16
N ILE A 282 -5.29 -2.29 -11.04
CA ILE A 282 -5.21 -3.14 -12.24
C ILE A 282 -4.11 -2.64 -13.18
N LYS A 283 -3.96 -1.32 -13.33
CA LYS A 283 -2.90 -0.73 -14.16
C LYS A 283 -1.53 -1.02 -13.56
N THR A 284 -1.38 -0.93 -12.24
CA THR A 284 -0.15 -1.26 -11.52
C THR A 284 0.20 -2.74 -11.67
N ILE A 285 -0.75 -3.65 -11.40
CA ILE A 285 -0.61 -5.11 -11.62
C ILE A 285 -0.15 -5.39 -13.06
N LYS A 286 -0.80 -4.77 -14.04
CA LYS A 286 -0.43 -4.92 -15.46
C LYS A 286 0.96 -4.35 -15.77
N SER A 287 1.33 -3.22 -15.16
CA SER A 287 2.65 -2.60 -15.31
C SER A 287 3.73 -3.51 -14.73
N ILE A 288 3.53 -4.01 -13.52
CA ILE A 288 4.43 -4.94 -12.84
C ILE A 288 4.66 -6.18 -13.69
N ILE A 289 3.60 -6.86 -14.13
CA ILE A 289 3.74 -8.08 -14.97
C ILE A 289 4.53 -7.79 -16.24
N LYS A 290 4.27 -6.65 -16.91
CA LYS A 290 4.92 -6.28 -18.17
C LYS A 290 6.37 -5.84 -17.98
N GLU A 291 6.63 -5.02 -16.98
CA GLU A 291 7.96 -4.47 -16.71
C GLU A 291 8.87 -5.57 -16.22
N LEU A 292 8.46 -6.35 -15.23
CA LEU A 292 9.23 -7.49 -14.74
C LEU A 292 9.20 -8.70 -15.67
N LYS A 293 8.43 -8.64 -16.76
CA LYS A 293 8.29 -9.70 -17.78
C LYS A 293 7.96 -11.07 -17.16
N LEU A 294 7.08 -11.10 -16.16
CA LEU A 294 6.74 -12.33 -15.43
C LEU A 294 6.10 -13.39 -16.35
N ASN A 295 5.46 -12.95 -17.43
CA ASN A 295 4.83 -13.78 -18.45
C ASN A 295 5.81 -14.36 -19.49
N VAL A 296 7.09 -14.00 -19.46
CA VAL A 296 8.09 -14.56 -20.39
C VAL A 296 8.67 -15.84 -19.80
N LYS A 297 8.41 -16.97 -20.47
CA LYS A 297 9.15 -18.20 -20.23
C LYS A 297 10.58 -18.00 -20.76
N LEU A 298 11.56 -17.83 -19.87
CA LEU A 298 12.94 -17.99 -20.28
C LEU A 298 13.14 -19.48 -20.51
N PHE A 299 13.35 -19.87 -21.77
CA PHE A 299 13.68 -21.24 -22.12
C PHE A 299 15.00 -21.60 -21.44
N PHE A 300 15.00 -22.70 -20.69
CA PHE A 300 16.20 -23.41 -20.30
C PHE A 300 15.96 -24.84 -20.76
N ASP A 301 16.63 -25.21 -21.85
CA ASP A 301 16.82 -26.62 -22.23
C ASP A 301 17.72 -27.32 -21.22
#